data_AF-A0A9Q1B799-F1
#
_entry.id   AF-A0A9Q1B799-F1
#
_cell.length_a   1.000
_cell.length_b   1.000
_cell.length_c   1.000
_cell.angle_alpha   90.00
_cell.angle_beta   90.00
_cell.angle_gamma   90.00
#
_symmetry.space_group_name_H-M   'P 1'
#
loop_
_entity.id
_entity.type
_entity.pdbx_description
1 polymer ?
#
loop_
_entity_poly.entity_id
_entity_poly.type
_entity_poly.pdbx_seq_one_letter_code
_entity_poly.pdbx_strand_id
1 'polypeptide(L)'
;MAGTFSLADCQVIGFDLDHTLCRYNLAASAQLIYESFAEYMVKEKSYDKELLNVAPESWDFCCKGLVLDMEDGHFLKLAKDGTVLRASHGTKHLTPQEILETYGRKEWRHFKTMSGMVSRSAKYYAYDNYFDLPAALLCARIVDGLNKHSPGQKCEFWKDVVAAIQYNYKTSAFKVLECG
;
A
#
# COMPACT_ATOMS: atom_id res chain seq x y z
N MET A 1 33.10 -5.11 -4.59
CA MET A 1 33.09 -5.75 -5.93
C MET A 1 31.94 -6.72 -5.93
N ALA A 2 30.85 -6.44 -6.66
CA ALA A 2 29.80 -7.43 -6.84
C ALA A 2 30.38 -8.58 -7.69
N GLY A 3 30.22 -9.83 -7.26
CA GLY A 3 30.69 -10.99 -8.01
C GLY A 3 29.97 -11.10 -9.35
N THR A 4 30.66 -11.61 -10.37
CA THR A 4 30.05 -11.91 -11.68
C THR A 4 29.08 -13.08 -11.53
N PHE A 5 27.88 -12.94 -12.07
CA PHE A 5 26.86 -13.99 -12.13
C PHE A 5 26.74 -14.51 -13.57
N SER A 6 26.73 -15.84 -13.77
CA SER A 6 26.59 -16.48 -15.07
C SER A 6 25.42 -17.47 -15.05
N LEU A 7 24.49 -17.30 -16.00
CA LEU A 7 23.38 -18.24 -16.19
C LEU A 7 23.86 -19.62 -16.67
N ALA A 8 25.03 -19.70 -17.30
CA ALA A 8 25.60 -20.97 -17.76
C ALA A 8 26.00 -21.89 -16.60
N ASP A 9 26.22 -21.33 -15.41
CA ASP A 9 26.58 -22.09 -14.22
C ASP A 9 25.34 -22.64 -13.49
N CYS A 10 24.13 -22.27 -13.96
CA CYS A 10 22.86 -22.66 -13.35
C CYS A 10 22.28 -23.92 -14.04
N GLN A 11 22.14 -25.02 -13.30
CA GLN A 11 21.49 -26.25 -13.81
C GLN A 11 19.96 -26.16 -13.82
N VAL A 12 19.40 -25.34 -12.94
CA VAL A 12 17.96 -25.14 -12.78
C VAL A 12 17.71 -23.65 -12.61
N ILE A 13 16.65 -23.15 -13.25
CA ILE A 13 16.18 -21.78 -13.10
C ILE A 13 14.73 -21.86 -12.64
N GLY A 14 14.48 -21.42 -11.40
CA GLY A 14 13.15 -21.26 -10.86
C GLY A 14 12.58 -19.89 -11.23
N PHE A 15 11.33 -19.87 -11.66
CA PHE A 15 10.59 -18.64 -11.90
C PHE A 15 9.43 -18.55 -10.92
N ASP A 16 9.20 -17.35 -10.41
CA ASP A 16 7.94 -17.04 -9.77
C ASP A 16 6.80 -17.11 -10.81
N LEU A 17 5.58 -17.41 -10.39
CA LEU A 17 4.45 -17.50 -11.29
C LEU A 17 3.88 -16.11 -11.54
N ASP A 18 3.34 -15.49 -10.50
CA ASP A 18 2.54 -14.29 -10.61
C ASP A 18 3.40 -13.05 -10.85
N HIS A 19 3.01 -12.20 -11.81
CA HIS A 19 3.79 -11.06 -12.27
C HIS A 19 5.19 -11.38 -12.86
N THR A 20 5.57 -12.66 -12.96
CA THR A 20 6.79 -13.13 -13.62
C THR A 20 6.47 -13.95 -14.86
N LEU A 21 5.93 -15.16 -14.72
CA LEU A 21 5.46 -15.97 -15.86
C LEU A 21 4.03 -15.60 -16.28
N CYS A 22 3.14 -15.46 -15.30
CA CYS A 22 1.76 -15.02 -15.49
C CYS A 22 1.69 -13.49 -15.40
N ARG A 23 1.36 -12.84 -16.52
CA ARG A 23 1.27 -11.38 -16.60
C ARG A 23 -0.18 -10.94 -16.52
N TYR A 24 -0.47 -10.12 -15.52
CA TYR A 24 -1.79 -9.54 -15.30
C TYR A 24 -1.96 -8.20 -16.00
N ASN A 25 -3.19 -7.89 -16.40
CA ASN A 25 -3.58 -6.51 -16.68
C ASN A 25 -3.64 -5.75 -15.35
N LEU A 26 -2.65 -4.89 -15.09
CA LEU A 26 -2.52 -4.20 -13.81
C LEU A 26 -3.70 -3.29 -13.50
N ALA A 27 -4.28 -2.61 -14.49
CA ALA A 27 -5.43 -1.73 -14.26
C ALA A 27 -6.66 -2.52 -13.81
N ALA A 28 -6.99 -3.59 -14.54
CA ALA A 28 -8.11 -4.46 -14.21
C ALA A 28 -7.92 -5.20 -12.87
N SER A 29 -6.69 -5.67 -12.60
CA SER A 29 -6.38 -6.38 -11.37
C SER A 29 -6.39 -5.44 -10.16
N ALA A 30 -5.86 -4.23 -10.30
CA ALA A 30 -5.88 -3.23 -9.25
C ALA A 30 -7.32 -2.84 -8.87
N GLN A 31 -8.18 -2.66 -9.87
CA GLN A 31 -9.61 -2.42 -9.67
C GLN A 31 -10.26 -3.58 -8.89
N LEU A 32 -10.08 -4.81 -9.35
CA LEU A 32 -10.65 -6.00 -8.72
C LEU A 32 -10.23 -6.15 -7.25
N ILE A 33 -8.94 -5.96 -6.96
CA ILE A 33 -8.38 -6.04 -5.61
C ILE A 33 -8.97 -4.92 -4.72
N TYR A 34 -9.01 -3.68 -5.22
CA TYR A 34 -9.56 -2.56 -4.47
C TYR A 34 -11.04 -2.79 -4.14
N GLU A 35 -11.84 -3.20 -5.12
CA GLU A 35 -13.26 -3.49 -4.94
C GLU A 35 -13.47 -4.54 -3.85
N SER A 36 -12.68 -5.62 -3.87
CA SER A 36 -12.71 -6.65 -2.83
C SER A 36 -12.43 -6.08 -1.43
N PHE A 37 -11.38 -5.26 -1.30
CA PHE A 37 -11.06 -4.61 -0.03
C PHE A 37 -12.14 -3.63 0.43
N ALA A 38 -12.60 -2.76 -0.46
CA ALA A 38 -13.61 -1.75 -0.14
C ALA A 38 -14.95 -2.40 0.25
N GLU A 39 -15.37 -3.45 -0.46
CA GLU A 39 -16.56 -4.22 -0.11
C GLU A 39 -16.44 -4.84 1.28
N TYR A 40 -15.29 -5.47 1.60
CA TYR A 40 -15.06 -6.04 2.91
C TYR A 40 -15.08 -4.98 4.02
N MET A 41 -14.41 -3.85 3.81
CA MET A 41 -14.36 -2.75 4.78
C MET A 41 -15.76 -2.15 5.04
N VAL A 42 -16.58 -2.00 4.02
CA VAL A 42 -17.94 -1.46 4.17
C VAL A 42 -18.87 -2.48 4.82
N LYS A 43 -18.87 -3.74 4.37
CA LYS A 43 -19.84 -4.76 4.81
C LYS A 43 -19.50 -5.33 6.19
N GLU A 44 -18.25 -5.71 6.41
CA GLU A 44 -17.82 -6.45 7.60
C GLU A 44 -17.31 -5.51 8.70
N LYS A 45 -16.83 -4.32 8.33
CA LYS A 45 -16.21 -3.36 9.25
C LYS A 45 -16.97 -2.04 9.39
N SER A 46 -18.07 -1.87 8.65
CA SER A 46 -18.96 -0.71 8.74
C SER A 46 -18.28 0.64 8.43
N TYR A 47 -17.27 0.64 7.55
CA TYR A 47 -16.70 1.87 7.01
C TYR A 47 -17.67 2.56 6.04
N ASP A 48 -17.40 3.83 5.75
CA ASP A 48 -18.24 4.65 4.86
C ASP A 48 -18.34 4.03 3.45
N LYS A 49 -19.56 4.03 2.90
CA LYS A 49 -19.85 3.57 1.54
C LYS A 49 -19.14 4.39 0.47
N GLU A 50 -18.68 5.60 0.78
CA GLU A 50 -17.83 6.40 -0.11
C GLU A 50 -16.60 5.63 -0.58
N LEU A 51 -16.08 4.67 0.20
CA LEU A 51 -14.95 3.81 -0.20
C LEU A 51 -15.23 2.98 -1.46
N LEU A 52 -16.50 2.72 -1.80
CA LEU A 52 -16.85 1.94 -3.00
C LEU A 52 -16.74 2.76 -4.30
N ASN A 53 -16.66 4.09 -4.21
CA ASN A 53 -16.69 4.98 -5.36
C ASN A 53 -15.31 5.59 -5.60
N VAL A 54 -14.54 5.04 -6.54
CA VAL A 54 -13.20 5.52 -6.91
C VAL A 54 -13.23 6.25 -8.24
N ALA A 55 -12.80 7.51 -8.22
CA ALA A 55 -12.63 8.27 -9.44
C ALA A 55 -11.37 7.79 -10.19
N PRO A 56 -11.37 7.71 -11.54
CA PRO A 56 -10.24 7.20 -12.32
C PRO A 56 -8.88 7.85 -12.00
N GLU A 57 -8.87 9.15 -11.73
CA GLU A 57 -7.68 9.94 -11.37
C GLU A 57 -7.07 9.54 -10.02
N SER A 58 -7.84 8.90 -9.13
CA SER A 58 -7.35 8.47 -7.82
C SER A 58 -6.32 7.36 -7.91
N TRP A 59 -6.33 6.58 -9.01
CA TRP A 59 -5.42 5.46 -9.21
C TRP A 59 -3.97 5.87 -9.37
N ASP A 60 -3.69 7.12 -9.77
CA ASP A 60 -2.33 7.67 -9.88
C ASP A 60 -1.62 7.74 -8.51
N PHE A 61 -2.38 7.64 -7.40
CA PHE A 61 -1.84 7.51 -6.06
C PHE A 61 -1.03 6.21 -5.86
N CYS A 62 -1.44 5.12 -6.51
CA CYS A 62 -0.86 3.80 -6.31
C CYS A 62 0.52 3.69 -6.98
N CYS A 63 1.58 3.93 -6.22
CA CYS A 63 2.96 3.80 -6.68
C CYS A 63 3.71 2.71 -5.90
N LYS A 64 4.35 1.78 -6.61
CA LYS A 64 5.18 0.72 -5.98
C LYS A 64 6.31 1.34 -5.15
N GLY A 65 6.55 0.81 -3.95
CA GLY A 65 7.52 1.31 -2.99
C GLY A 65 7.04 2.53 -2.21
N LEU A 66 5.73 2.69 -2.04
CA LEU A 66 5.14 3.59 -1.05
C LEU A 66 5.26 2.98 0.35
N VAL A 67 5.42 3.85 1.35
CA VAL A 67 5.42 3.46 2.76
C VAL A 67 4.29 4.19 3.46
N LEU A 68 3.35 3.46 4.05
CA LEU A 68 2.39 4.03 5.00
C LEU A 68 3.06 4.12 6.38
N ASP A 69 3.21 5.32 6.91
CA ASP A 69 3.47 5.60 8.32
C ASP A 69 2.13 5.63 9.06
N MET A 70 1.85 4.60 9.85
CA MET A 70 0.55 4.45 10.54
C MET A 70 0.44 5.35 11.76
N GLU A 71 1.56 5.85 12.30
CA GLU A 71 1.51 6.72 13.48
C GLU A 71 0.92 8.08 13.11
N ASP A 72 1.27 8.59 11.93
CA ASP A 72 0.86 9.91 11.45
C ASP A 72 -0.14 9.87 10.28
N GLY A 73 -0.48 8.69 9.76
CA GLY A 73 -1.36 8.54 8.59
C GLY A 73 -0.73 9.06 7.29
N HIS A 74 0.60 9.08 7.22
CA HIS A 74 1.33 9.61 6.08
C HIS A 74 1.72 8.51 5.09
N PHE A 75 1.66 8.81 3.80
CA PHE A 75 2.24 7.98 2.75
C PHE A 75 3.52 8.62 2.25
N LEU A 76 4.62 7.88 2.30
CA LEU A 76 5.97 8.37 2.06
C LEU A 76 6.57 7.71 0.83
N LYS A 77 7.28 8.50 0.04
CA LYS A 77 8.23 8.02 -0.95
C LYS A 77 9.64 8.32 -0.45
N LEU A 78 10.42 7.28 -0.20
CA LEU A 78 11.76 7.40 0.38
C LEU A 78 12.84 7.31 -0.70
N ALA A 79 13.93 8.04 -0.49
CA ALA A 79 15.19 7.86 -1.20
C ALA A 79 15.94 6.61 -0.70
N LYS A 80 17.03 6.24 -1.38
CA LYS A 80 17.87 5.10 -0.99
C LYS A 80 18.53 5.26 0.39
N ASP A 81 18.71 6.49 0.85
CA ASP A 81 19.26 6.83 2.18
C ASP A 81 18.16 7.08 3.23
N GLY A 82 16.90 6.83 2.88
CA GLY A 82 15.75 7.01 3.77
C GLY A 82 15.24 8.44 3.88
N THR A 83 15.78 9.40 3.12
CA THR A 83 15.23 10.76 3.03
C THR A 83 13.82 10.75 2.43
N VAL A 84 12.88 11.50 3.02
CA VAL A 84 11.52 11.63 2.48
C VAL A 84 11.53 12.54 1.24
N LEU A 85 11.23 11.97 0.07
CA LEU A 85 11.17 12.68 -1.21
C LEU A 85 9.80 13.29 -1.48
N ARG A 86 8.74 12.56 -1.11
CA ARG A 86 7.34 12.98 -1.23
C ARG A 86 6.57 12.43 -0.03
N ALA A 87 5.56 13.18 0.39
CA ALA A 87 4.64 12.74 1.43
C ALA A 87 3.20 13.17 1.08
N SER A 88 2.23 12.41 1.57
CA SER A 88 0.83 12.83 1.68
C SER A 88 0.27 12.46 3.04
N HIS A 89 -0.73 13.20 3.52
CA HIS A 89 -1.59 12.80 4.64
C HIS A 89 -2.93 12.37 4.05
N GLY A 90 -3.23 11.07 4.14
CA GLY A 90 -4.25 10.49 3.29
C GLY A 90 -3.95 10.74 1.82
N THR A 91 -4.93 11.22 1.06
CA THR A 91 -4.75 11.56 -0.37
C THR A 91 -4.18 12.97 -0.59
N LYS A 92 -4.11 13.81 0.45
CA LYS A 92 -3.62 15.19 0.34
C LYS A 92 -2.09 15.24 0.36
N HIS A 93 -1.47 15.63 -0.75
CA HIS A 93 -0.03 15.83 -0.82
C HIS A 93 0.47 16.94 0.10
N LEU A 94 1.60 16.70 0.76
CA LEU A 94 2.34 17.73 1.50
C LEU A 94 3.19 18.53 0.51
N THR A 95 3.29 19.83 0.75
CA THR A 95 4.20 20.74 0.07
C THR A 95 5.67 20.46 0.48
N PRO A 96 6.65 20.90 -0.32
CA PRO A 96 8.07 20.76 0.06
C PRO A 96 8.40 21.42 1.41
N GLN A 97 7.75 22.54 1.74
CA GLN A 97 7.90 23.21 3.03
C GLN A 97 7.37 22.34 4.17
N GLU A 98 6.15 21.82 4.06
CA GLU A 98 5.56 20.92 5.07
C GLU A 98 6.40 19.65 5.26
N ILE A 99 6.95 19.09 4.18
CA ILE A 99 7.87 17.93 4.27
C ILE A 99 9.14 18.32 5.03
N LEU A 100 9.73 19.47 4.72
CA LEU A 100 10.95 19.94 5.39
C LEU A 100 10.71 20.25 6.87
N GLU A 101 9.56 20.81 7.22
CA GLU A 101 9.16 21.08 8.60
C GLU A 101 8.92 19.78 9.38
N THR A 102 8.27 18.80 8.74
CA THR A 102 7.89 17.53 9.39
C THR A 102 9.08 16.57 9.54
N TYR A 103 9.88 16.40 8.48
CA TYR A 103 10.91 15.36 8.40
C TYR A 103 12.34 15.93 8.38
N GLY A 104 12.52 17.22 8.08
CA GLY A 104 13.83 17.80 7.84
C GLY A 104 14.52 17.20 6.61
N ARG A 105 15.85 17.29 6.58
CA ARG A 105 16.71 16.64 5.58
C ARG A 105 17.38 15.37 6.13
N LYS A 106 16.66 14.66 6.98
CA LYS A 106 17.16 13.49 7.71
C LYS A 106 16.49 12.23 7.18
N GLU A 107 17.15 11.10 7.45
CA GLU A 107 16.56 9.78 7.30
C GLU A 107 15.27 9.68 8.12
N TRP A 108 14.21 9.14 7.53
CA TRP A 108 12.95 8.92 8.23
C TRP A 108 13.15 7.96 9.42
N ARG A 109 12.51 8.27 10.56
CA ARG A 109 12.78 7.67 11.88
C ARG A 109 12.77 6.15 11.92
N HIS A 110 12.00 5.49 11.07
CA HIS A 110 11.87 4.03 11.05
C HIS A 110 12.68 3.35 9.94
N PHE A 111 13.39 4.11 9.09
CA PHE A 111 14.09 3.58 7.91
C PHE A 111 15.09 2.46 8.24
N LYS A 112 15.90 2.65 9.29
CA LYS A 112 16.85 1.62 9.75
C LYS A 112 16.18 0.35 10.26
N THR A 113 14.94 0.44 10.73
CA THR A 113 14.19 -0.72 11.21
C THR A 113 13.41 -1.40 10.10
N MET A 114 13.15 -0.71 8.98
CA MET A 114 12.44 -1.23 7.81
C MET A 114 13.22 -2.32 7.08
N SER A 115 14.55 -2.31 7.18
CA SER A 115 15.42 -3.36 6.62
C SER A 115 15.43 -4.66 7.44
N GLY A 116 14.69 -4.74 8.56
CA GLY A 116 14.59 -5.90 9.43
C GLY A 116 13.15 -6.41 9.53
N MET A 117 13.00 -7.73 9.71
CA MET A 117 11.74 -8.47 9.76
C MET A 117 10.55 -7.72 10.38
N VAL A 118 9.39 -7.86 9.72
CA VAL A 118 8.05 -7.39 10.10
C VAL A 118 7.85 -7.37 11.62
N SER A 119 7.84 -6.18 12.20
CA SER A 119 7.54 -5.98 13.62
C SER A 119 6.07 -6.31 13.92
N ARG A 120 5.82 -7.01 15.03
CA ARG A 120 4.48 -7.42 15.50
C ARG A 120 3.55 -6.25 15.85
N SER A 121 4.11 -5.06 16.06
CA SER A 121 3.36 -3.80 16.07
C SER A 121 3.84 -2.99 14.86
N ALA A 122 3.28 -3.27 13.69
CA ALA A 122 3.70 -2.57 12.48
C ALA A 122 3.37 -1.08 12.67
N LYS A 123 4.40 -0.24 12.82
CA LYS A 123 4.28 1.22 12.83
C LYS A 123 4.18 1.79 11.42
N TYR A 124 4.60 0.99 10.44
CA TYR A 124 4.54 1.30 9.04
C TYR A 124 4.27 0.05 8.21
N TYR A 125 3.85 0.25 6.96
CA TYR A 125 3.66 -0.79 5.96
C TYR A 125 4.30 -0.36 4.64
N ALA A 126 5.03 -1.26 3.98
CA ALA A 126 5.63 -1.01 2.67
C ALA A 126 4.84 -1.74 1.58
N TYR A 127 4.35 -0.98 0.61
CA TYR A 127 3.66 -1.52 -0.57
C TYR A 127 4.69 -1.85 -1.66
N ASP A 128 5.24 -3.06 -1.62
CA ASP A 128 6.36 -3.50 -2.45
C ASP A 128 5.99 -4.52 -3.54
N ASN A 129 4.72 -4.89 -3.62
CA ASN A 129 4.15 -5.82 -4.59
C ASN A 129 2.85 -5.25 -5.19
N TYR A 130 2.25 -5.95 -6.15
CA TYR A 130 1.02 -5.47 -6.82
C TYR A 130 -0.28 -6.04 -6.22
N PHE A 131 -0.18 -7.02 -5.31
CA PHE A 131 -1.34 -7.68 -4.72
C PHE A 131 -1.99 -6.86 -3.61
N ASP A 132 -1.22 -6.02 -2.94
CA ASP A 132 -1.70 -5.15 -1.86
C ASP A 132 -1.63 -3.66 -2.19
N LEU A 133 -0.94 -3.26 -3.27
CA LEU A 133 -0.77 -1.87 -3.66
C LEU A 133 -2.09 -1.08 -3.76
N PRO A 134 -3.20 -1.64 -4.29
CA PRO A 134 -4.48 -0.93 -4.30
C PRO A 134 -5.00 -0.56 -2.90
N ALA A 135 -4.62 -1.29 -1.85
CA ALA A 135 -4.95 -0.93 -0.47
C ALA A 135 -4.29 0.38 -0.04
N ALA A 136 -3.21 0.84 -0.69
CA ALA A 136 -2.60 2.13 -0.38
C ALA A 136 -3.59 3.27 -0.58
N LEU A 137 -4.30 3.28 -1.72
CA LEU A 137 -5.35 4.28 -2.00
C LEU A 137 -6.53 4.13 -1.03
N LEU A 138 -6.94 2.89 -0.71
CA LEU A 138 -8.01 2.64 0.25
C LEU A 138 -7.66 3.22 1.63
N CYS A 139 -6.46 2.91 2.13
CA CYS A 139 -5.95 3.42 3.39
C CYS A 139 -5.86 4.95 3.38
N ALA A 140 -5.41 5.56 2.29
CA ALA A 140 -5.34 7.01 2.14
C ALA A 140 -6.72 7.66 2.28
N ARG A 141 -7.74 7.08 1.67
CA ARG A 141 -9.13 7.56 1.77
C ARG A 141 -9.75 7.33 3.14
N ILE A 142 -9.37 6.24 3.82
CA ILE A 142 -9.75 6.03 5.22
C ILE A 142 -9.16 7.13 6.10
N VAL A 143 -7.88 7.47 5.92
CA VAL A 143 -7.23 8.58 6.64
C VAL A 143 -7.96 9.90 6.36
N ASP A 144 -8.31 10.20 5.11
CA ASP A 144 -9.08 11.40 4.78
C ASP A 144 -10.43 11.45 5.50
N GLY A 145 -11.14 10.32 5.54
CA GLY A 145 -12.42 10.18 6.24
C GLY A 145 -12.29 10.38 7.75
N LEU A 146 -11.28 9.77 8.37
CA LEU A 146 -10.98 9.91 9.80
C LEU A 146 -10.60 11.35 10.14
N ASN A 147 -9.78 12.01 9.32
CA ASN A 147 -9.34 13.37 9.55
C ASN A 147 -10.50 14.39 9.46
N LYS A 148 -11.56 14.12 8.68
CA LYS A 148 -12.77 14.95 8.64
C LYS A 148 -13.59 14.86 9.94
N HIS A 149 -13.67 13.68 10.54
CA HIS A 149 -14.54 13.41 11.71
C HIS A 149 -13.83 13.59 13.05
N SER A 150 -12.51 13.33 13.11
CA SER A 150 -11.71 13.39 14.33
C SER A 150 -10.27 13.83 14.02
N PRO A 151 -10.05 15.12 13.71
CA PRO A 151 -8.73 15.64 13.38
C PRO A 151 -7.72 15.35 14.50
N GLY A 152 -6.57 14.77 14.15
CA GLY A 152 -5.48 14.51 15.08
C GLY A 152 -5.65 13.26 15.97
N GLN A 153 -6.71 12.48 15.80
CA GLN A 153 -6.81 11.17 16.46
C GLN A 153 -5.94 10.14 15.75
N LYS A 154 -5.24 9.30 16.52
CA LYS A 154 -4.46 8.19 15.96
C LYS A 154 -5.36 7.23 15.17
N CYS A 155 -4.89 6.91 13.97
CA CYS A 155 -5.58 6.05 13.01
C CYS A 155 -5.44 4.56 13.38
N GLU A 156 -6.34 4.04 14.21
CA GLU A 156 -6.41 2.60 14.55
C GLU A 156 -7.20 1.78 13.49
N PHE A 157 -6.89 1.91 12.20
CA PHE A 157 -7.60 1.16 11.13
C PHE A 157 -6.81 -0.04 10.56
N TRP A 158 -5.53 -0.17 10.93
CA TRP A 158 -4.64 -1.15 10.30
C TRP A 158 -5.07 -2.61 10.51
N LYS A 159 -5.61 -2.94 11.68
CA LYS A 159 -6.12 -4.29 11.97
C LYS A 159 -7.22 -4.71 11.00
N ASP A 160 -8.06 -3.76 10.59
CA ASP A 160 -9.13 -4.01 9.63
C ASP A 160 -8.59 -4.15 8.21
N VAL A 161 -7.60 -3.34 7.83
CA VAL A 161 -6.90 -3.47 6.54
C VAL A 161 -6.20 -4.81 6.43
N VAL A 162 -5.50 -5.27 7.47
CA VAL A 162 -4.89 -6.62 7.48
C VAL A 162 -5.95 -7.70 7.30
N ALA A 163 -7.12 -7.55 7.94
CA ALA A 163 -8.22 -8.49 7.76
C ALA A 163 -8.78 -8.47 6.32
N ALA A 164 -8.86 -7.29 5.69
CA ALA A 164 -9.26 -7.15 4.29
C ALA A 164 -8.23 -7.78 3.33
N ILE A 165 -6.93 -7.57 3.59
CA ILE A 165 -5.83 -8.23 2.86
C ILE A 165 -5.97 -9.74 2.94
N GLN A 166 -6.12 -10.28 4.16
CA GLN A 166 -6.32 -11.72 4.37
C GLN A 166 -7.59 -12.26 3.70
N TYR A 167 -8.66 -11.46 3.63
CA TYR A 167 -9.88 -11.83 2.92
C TYR A 167 -9.63 -11.96 1.41
N ASN A 168 -8.95 -10.99 0.80
CA ASN A 168 -8.67 -10.97 -0.65
C ASN A 168 -7.82 -12.14 -1.16
N TYR A 169 -7.01 -12.76 -0.30
CA TYR A 169 -6.28 -14.00 -0.64
C TYR A 169 -7.17 -15.26 -0.67
N LYS A 170 -8.45 -15.16 -0.27
CA LYS A 170 -9.41 -16.26 -0.41
C LYS A 170 -10.03 -16.22 -1.80
N THR A 171 -10.14 -17.38 -2.45
CA THR A 171 -10.82 -17.49 -3.75
C THR A 171 -12.27 -17.01 -3.71
N SER A 172 -12.94 -17.13 -2.57
CA SER A 172 -14.30 -16.62 -2.35
C SER A 172 -14.42 -15.09 -2.37
N ALA A 173 -13.30 -14.37 -2.30
CA ALA A 173 -13.29 -12.91 -2.31
C ALA A 173 -13.56 -12.31 -3.70
N PHE A 174 -13.44 -13.13 -4.75
CA PHE A 174 -13.71 -12.72 -6.12
C PHE A 174 -14.89 -13.53 -6.65
N LYS A 175 -15.91 -12.83 -7.14
CA LYS A 175 -17.01 -13.50 -7.86
C LYS A 175 -16.46 -13.96 -9.21
N VAL A 176 -16.62 -15.25 -9.49
CA VAL A 176 -16.40 -15.76 -10.85
C VAL A 176 -17.44 -15.08 -11.73
N LEU A 177 -17.00 -14.27 -12.69
CA LEU A 177 -17.86 -13.87 -13.78
C LEU A 177 -18.17 -15.16 -14.55
N GLU A 178 -19.43 -15.59 -14.55
CA GLU A 178 -19.86 -16.59 -15.52
C GLU A 178 -19.58 -16.01 -16.90
N CYS A 179 -18.60 -16.59 -17.60
CA CYS A 179 -18.38 -16.26 -19.00
C CYS A 179 -19.61 -16.74 -19.77
N GLY A 180 -20.44 -15.79 -20.20
CA GLY A 180 -21.50 -16.02 -21.19
C GLY A 180 -20.93 -16.29 -22.57
#